data_AF-A0A1I3D1B2-F1
#
_entry.id   AF-A0A1I3D1B2-F1
#
_cell.length_a   1.000
_cell.length_b   1.000
_cell.length_c   1.000
_cell.angle_alpha   90.00
_cell.angle_beta   90.00
_cell.angle_gamma   90.00
#
_symmetry.space_group_name_H-M   'P 1'
#
loop_
_entity.id
_entity.type
_entity.pdbx_description
1 polymer ?
#
loop_
_entity_poly.entity_id
_entity_poly.type
_entity_poly.pdbx_seq_one_letter_code
_entity_poly.pdbx_strand_id
1 'polypeptide(L)'
;MNRMSKKIKKEEILYLINRVISEIEKSYTEKEINGIIGLIYKRYKKAKKFLLEGGNPVEPSDDFIIIGGGRAYIDHYTNDQRKSNVMLDYMFDTEKMIDVYIKENRRSVERRITLEEIEAEERKYEKLFRKENHGYLGLNTVVSDIPDKEDSEAGYFEEIFYDINSKSLYGVRGRERINIKTKWPEVSLGCYKYPSNEKDILNDIKKVEERIKK
;
A
#
# COMPACT_ATOMS: atom_id res chain seq x y z
N MET A 1 -13.88 26.23 -32.63
CA MET A 1 -12.42 26.02 -32.43
C MET A 1 -12.20 24.70 -31.71
N ASN A 2 -11.65 23.71 -32.41
CA ASN A 2 -11.32 22.39 -31.87
C ASN A 2 -10.21 22.51 -30.80
N ARG A 3 -10.52 22.24 -29.53
CA ARG A 3 -9.49 21.83 -28.56
C ARG A 3 -9.24 20.33 -28.78
N MET A 4 -8.37 20.00 -29.73
CA MET A 4 -7.73 18.69 -29.71
C MET A 4 -6.88 18.62 -28.44
N SER A 5 -7.37 17.94 -27.40
CA SER A 5 -6.55 17.59 -26.24
C SER A 5 -5.51 16.58 -26.73
N LYS A 6 -4.32 17.07 -27.07
CA LYS A 6 -3.19 16.20 -27.37
C LYS A 6 -2.90 15.40 -26.11
N LYS A 7 -3.20 14.10 -26.13
CA LYS A 7 -2.92 13.17 -25.02
C LYS A 7 -1.46 13.32 -24.64
N ILE A 8 -1.18 13.82 -23.44
CA ILE A 8 0.19 14.02 -22.99
C ILE A 8 0.85 12.66 -22.88
N LYS A 9 2.05 12.53 -23.44
CA LYS A 9 2.80 11.27 -23.38
C LYS A 9 3.90 11.33 -22.32
N LYS A 10 4.28 10.17 -21.77
CA LYS A 10 5.35 10.06 -20.76
C LYS A 10 6.67 10.65 -21.28
N GLU A 11 6.90 10.57 -22.59
CA GLU A 11 8.09 11.11 -23.25
C GLU A 11 8.16 12.65 -23.18
N GLU A 12 7.02 13.35 -23.17
CA GLU A 12 6.97 14.81 -23.04
C GLU A 12 7.33 15.23 -21.60
N ILE A 13 6.89 14.47 -20.59
CA ILE A 13 7.30 14.67 -19.19
C ILE A 13 8.80 14.39 -19.02
N LEU A 14 9.28 13.28 -19.60
CA LEU A 14 10.69 12.90 -19.56
C LEU A 14 11.58 13.96 -20.23
N TYR A 15 11.12 14.55 -21.34
CA TYR A 15 11.79 15.67 -21.99
C TYR A 15 11.95 16.86 -21.04
N LEU A 16 10.88 17.30 -20.38
CA LEU A 16 10.91 18.42 -19.45
C LEU A 16 11.81 18.14 -18.22
N ILE A 17 11.74 16.92 -17.67
CA ILE A 17 12.63 16.48 -16.59
C ILE A 17 14.10 16.59 -17.01
N ASN A 18 14.44 16.14 -18.23
CA ASN A 18 15.80 16.27 -18.74
C ASN A 18 16.23 17.73 -18.89
N ARG A 19 15.32 18.63 -19.29
CA ARG A 19 15.64 20.06 -19.38
C ARG A 19 15.96 20.66 -18.01
N VAL A 20 15.15 20.36 -16.98
CA VAL A 20 15.45 20.83 -15.61
C VAL A 20 16.82 20.33 -15.13
N ILE A 21 17.11 19.05 -15.31
CA ILE A 21 18.40 18.45 -14.92
C ILE A 21 19.55 19.17 -15.64
N SER A 22 19.45 19.35 -16.96
CA SER A 22 20.49 20.01 -17.74
C SER A 22 20.68 21.48 -17.36
N GLU A 23 19.61 22.22 -17.04
CA GLU A 23 19.75 23.61 -16.61
C GLU A 23 20.39 23.72 -15.21
N ILE A 24 20.12 22.78 -14.30
CA ILE A 24 20.83 22.69 -13.02
C ILE A 24 22.32 22.44 -13.26
N GLU A 25 22.67 21.46 -14.10
CA GLU A 25 24.06 21.10 -14.41
C GLU A 25 24.85 22.20 -15.11
N LYS A 26 24.18 23.07 -15.87
CA LYS A 26 24.80 24.25 -16.50
C LYS A 26 24.97 25.42 -15.54
N SER A 27 23.98 25.64 -14.68
CA SER A 27 23.89 26.85 -13.85
C SER A 27 24.65 26.73 -12.54
N TYR A 28 24.93 25.50 -12.09
CA TYR A 28 25.54 25.21 -10.81
C TYR A 28 26.72 24.23 -10.98
N THR A 29 27.83 24.53 -10.35
CA THR A 29 28.94 23.58 -10.21
C THR A 29 28.54 22.44 -9.26
N GLU A 30 29.23 21.30 -9.35
CA GLU A 30 28.94 20.14 -8.49
C GLU A 30 28.98 20.47 -6.99
N LYS A 31 29.85 21.41 -6.57
CA LYS A 31 29.92 21.90 -5.18
C LYS A 31 28.72 22.75 -4.77
N GLU A 32 28.09 23.44 -5.72
CA GLU A 32 26.91 24.29 -5.51
C GLU A 32 25.60 23.49 -5.57
N ILE A 33 25.62 22.26 -6.11
CA ILE A 33 24.48 21.34 -6.09
C ILE A 33 24.33 20.71 -4.68
N ASN A 34 24.00 21.56 -3.73
CA ASN A 34 23.75 21.22 -2.33
C ASN A 34 22.45 21.90 -1.85
N GLY A 35 22.06 21.69 -0.58
CA GLY A 35 20.85 22.31 -0.02
C GLY A 35 19.58 22.06 -0.86
N ILE A 36 18.78 23.10 -1.09
CA ILE A 36 17.51 22.99 -1.84
C ILE A 36 17.73 22.58 -3.31
N ILE A 37 18.77 23.10 -3.96
CA ILE A 37 19.11 22.74 -5.36
C ILE A 37 19.49 21.27 -5.44
N GLY A 38 20.29 20.78 -4.48
CA GLY A 38 20.64 19.37 -4.38
C GLY A 38 19.41 18.48 -4.19
N LEU A 39 18.42 18.91 -3.39
CA LEU A 39 17.16 18.18 -3.20
C LEU A 39 16.32 18.13 -4.47
N ILE A 40 16.16 19.27 -5.15
CA ILE A 40 15.45 19.37 -6.43
C ILE A 40 16.11 18.45 -7.46
N TYR A 41 17.43 18.58 -7.63
CA TYR A 41 18.20 17.77 -8.58
C TYR A 41 18.05 16.26 -8.33
N LYS A 42 18.14 15.82 -7.07
CA LYS A 42 17.92 14.42 -6.68
C LYS A 42 16.51 13.94 -7.04
N ARG A 43 15.47 14.74 -6.76
CA ARG A 43 14.08 14.39 -7.09
C ARG A 43 13.87 14.21 -8.59
N TYR A 44 14.37 15.15 -9.40
CA TYR A 44 14.26 15.06 -10.85
C TYR A 44 15.02 13.86 -11.42
N LYS A 45 16.21 13.53 -10.91
CA LYS A 45 16.92 12.29 -11.29
C LYS A 45 16.16 11.03 -10.92
N LYS A 46 15.57 11.00 -9.72
CA LYS A 46 14.76 9.86 -9.24
C LYS A 46 13.55 9.63 -10.15
N ALA A 47 12.83 10.70 -10.46
CA ALA A 47 11.68 10.65 -11.36
C ALA A 47 12.07 10.27 -12.81
N LYS A 48 13.21 10.75 -13.31
CA LYS A 48 13.77 10.31 -14.59
C LYS A 48 13.99 8.80 -14.61
N LYS A 49 14.64 8.27 -13.57
CA LYS A 49 14.91 6.83 -13.43
C LYS A 49 13.60 6.03 -13.43
N PHE A 50 12.65 6.42 -12.58
CA PHE A 50 11.34 5.78 -12.48
C PHE A 50 10.61 5.69 -13.84
N LEU A 51 10.59 6.78 -14.62
CA LEU A 51 9.95 6.78 -15.94
C LEU A 51 10.67 5.87 -16.95
N LEU A 52 12.00 5.84 -16.93
CA LEU A 52 12.80 4.98 -17.81
C LEU A 52 12.63 3.49 -17.50
N GLU A 53 12.38 3.15 -16.23
CA GLU A 53 12.10 1.78 -15.77
C GLU A 53 10.65 1.34 -16.03
N GLY A 54 9.85 2.16 -16.70
CA GLY A 54 8.46 1.86 -17.07
C GLY A 54 7.41 2.35 -16.07
N GLY A 55 7.83 3.00 -14.99
CA GLY A 55 6.96 3.54 -13.95
C GLY A 55 5.88 4.48 -14.49
N ASN A 56 4.74 4.53 -13.81
CA ASN A 56 3.60 5.35 -14.19
C ASN A 56 3.38 6.52 -13.22
N PRO A 57 3.41 7.80 -13.68
CA PRO A 57 3.13 8.97 -12.84
C PRO A 57 1.80 8.95 -12.07
N VAL A 58 0.84 8.12 -12.48
CA VAL A 58 -0.46 7.98 -11.80
C VAL A 58 -0.37 7.04 -10.60
N GLU A 59 0.60 6.13 -10.57
CA GLU A 59 0.77 5.18 -9.47
C GLU A 59 1.41 5.90 -8.29
N PRO A 60 0.85 5.76 -7.06
CA PRO A 60 1.48 6.32 -5.88
C PRO A 60 2.83 5.65 -5.65
N SER A 61 3.90 6.40 -5.89
CA SER A 61 5.27 5.97 -5.64
C SER A 61 6.09 7.13 -5.08
N ASP A 62 6.80 6.87 -3.99
CA ASP A 62 7.77 7.80 -3.42
C ASP A 62 8.93 8.09 -4.38
N ASP A 63 9.04 7.35 -5.49
CA ASP A 63 10.04 7.51 -6.53
C ASP A 63 9.67 8.54 -7.60
N PHE A 64 8.40 8.95 -7.68
CA PHE A 64 7.89 9.92 -8.66
C PHE A 64 7.20 11.13 -8.01
N ILE A 65 7.92 11.88 -7.17
CA ILE A 65 7.41 13.11 -6.53
C ILE A 65 8.18 14.33 -7.05
N ILE A 66 7.57 15.08 -7.99
CA ILE A 66 8.12 16.34 -8.55
C ILE A 66 7.29 17.58 -8.14
N ILE A 67 6.14 17.40 -7.48
CA ILE A 67 5.23 18.51 -7.13
C ILE A 67 5.85 19.47 -6.11
N GLY A 68 5.72 20.78 -6.34
CA GLY A 68 6.12 21.84 -5.41
C GLY A 68 7.61 22.21 -5.44
N GLY A 69 8.38 21.67 -6.39
CA GLY A 69 9.80 21.98 -6.54
C GLY A 69 10.03 23.44 -6.93
N GLY A 70 9.20 23.99 -7.84
CA GLY A 70 9.36 25.37 -8.31
C GLY A 70 9.11 26.40 -7.20
N ARG A 71 8.10 26.16 -6.36
CA ARG A 71 7.81 27.01 -5.18
C ARG A 71 8.91 26.93 -4.13
N ALA A 72 9.36 25.72 -3.81
CA ALA A 72 10.45 25.52 -2.85
C ALA A 72 11.75 26.21 -3.28
N TYR A 73 12.01 26.29 -4.59
CA TYR A 73 13.14 27.04 -5.12
C TYR A 73 12.98 28.55 -4.92
N ILE A 74 11.81 29.10 -5.24
CA ILE A 74 11.52 30.54 -5.08
C ILE A 74 11.62 30.97 -3.61
N ASP A 75 11.04 30.20 -2.69
CA ASP A 75 11.03 30.52 -1.26
C ASP A 75 12.45 30.56 -0.65
N HIS A 76 13.39 29.82 -1.23
CA HIS A 76 14.77 29.76 -0.73
C HIS A 76 15.70 30.82 -1.36
N TYR A 77 15.42 31.24 -2.60
CA TYR A 77 16.27 32.20 -3.32
C TYR A 77 15.55 33.54 -3.51
N THR A 78 15.68 34.41 -2.51
CA THR A 78 15.11 35.77 -2.54
C THR A 78 15.96 36.79 -3.32
N ASN A 79 17.23 36.49 -3.65
CA ASN A 79 18.17 37.50 -4.18
C ASN A 79 18.86 37.19 -5.52
N ASP A 80 18.71 36.00 -6.13
CA ASP A 80 19.39 35.66 -7.41
C ASP A 80 18.42 35.09 -8.47
N GLN A 81 17.29 35.78 -8.69
CA GLN A 81 16.32 35.43 -9.74
C GLN A 81 16.87 35.52 -11.17
N ARG A 82 18.05 36.12 -11.39
CA ARG A 82 18.57 36.36 -12.75
C ARG A 82 19.19 35.13 -13.41
N LYS A 83 19.68 34.15 -12.63
CA LYS A 83 20.31 32.94 -13.19
C LYS A 83 19.31 31.83 -13.57
N SER A 84 18.07 31.88 -13.08
CA SER A 84 17.22 30.68 -12.99
C SER A 84 15.80 30.78 -13.56
N ASN A 85 15.44 31.83 -14.28
CA ASN A 85 14.10 31.92 -14.87
C ASN A 85 13.80 30.74 -15.82
N VAL A 86 14.79 30.34 -16.63
CA VAL A 86 14.63 29.21 -17.56
C VAL A 86 14.46 27.87 -16.83
N MET A 87 15.23 27.63 -15.77
CA MET A 87 15.10 26.41 -14.96
C MET A 87 13.72 26.38 -14.28
N LEU A 88 13.29 27.50 -13.71
CA LEU A 88 11.99 27.65 -13.07
C LEU A 88 10.84 27.41 -14.04
N ASP A 89 10.92 27.94 -15.26
CA ASP A 89 9.93 27.70 -16.31
C ASP A 89 9.82 26.20 -16.61
N TYR A 90 10.94 25.50 -16.80
CA TYR A 90 10.92 24.05 -16.99
C TYR A 90 10.38 23.30 -15.78
N MET A 91 10.64 23.77 -14.56
CA MET A 91 10.09 23.15 -13.35
C MET A 91 8.56 23.27 -13.33
N PHE A 92 8.03 24.46 -13.54
CA PHE A 92 6.57 24.68 -13.60
C PHE A 92 5.91 23.95 -14.75
N ASP A 93 6.53 23.93 -15.93
CA ASP A 93 6.03 23.17 -17.07
C ASP A 93 6.03 21.67 -16.76
N THR A 94 7.06 21.15 -16.09
CA THR A 94 7.11 19.74 -15.67
C THR A 94 5.95 19.42 -14.71
N GLU A 95 5.77 20.23 -13.66
CA GLU A 95 4.70 20.03 -12.67
C GLU A 95 3.31 20.09 -13.32
N LYS A 96 3.08 21.08 -14.20
CA LYS A 96 1.84 21.21 -14.96
C LYS A 96 1.60 20.02 -15.89
N MET A 97 2.64 19.56 -16.59
CA MET A 97 2.54 18.42 -17.51
C MET A 97 2.19 17.13 -16.75
N ILE A 98 2.79 16.93 -15.58
CA ILE A 98 2.46 15.80 -14.69
C ILE A 98 1.02 15.90 -14.21
N ASP A 99 0.57 17.07 -13.75
CA ASP A 99 -0.82 17.25 -13.28
C ASP A 99 -1.84 16.97 -14.39
N VAL A 100 -1.60 17.45 -15.62
CA VAL A 100 -2.50 17.16 -16.75
C VAL A 100 -2.42 15.68 -17.13
N TYR A 101 -1.23 15.08 -17.17
CA TYR A 101 -1.08 13.64 -17.43
C TYR A 101 -1.83 12.80 -16.39
N ILE A 102 -1.72 13.14 -15.11
CA ILE A 102 -2.47 12.49 -14.05
C ILE A 102 -3.96 12.70 -14.29
N LYS A 103 -4.46 13.92 -14.52
CA LYS A 103 -5.89 14.16 -14.77
C LYS A 103 -6.45 13.39 -15.96
N GLU A 104 -5.70 13.31 -17.07
CA GLU A 104 -6.10 12.58 -18.28
C GLU A 104 -6.08 11.06 -18.08
N ASN A 105 -5.10 10.54 -17.35
CA ASN A 105 -4.92 9.09 -17.17
C ASN A 105 -5.52 8.54 -15.87
N ARG A 106 -5.89 9.40 -14.91
CA ARG A 106 -6.63 9.01 -13.69
C ARG A 106 -8.04 8.51 -14.03
N ARG A 107 -8.65 9.02 -15.12
CA ARG A 107 -9.88 8.45 -15.69
C ARG A 107 -9.71 7.02 -16.24
N SER A 108 -8.48 6.58 -16.52
CA SER A 108 -8.19 5.18 -16.92
C SER A 108 -7.74 4.29 -15.75
N VAL A 109 -7.26 4.88 -14.64
CA VAL A 109 -6.88 4.16 -13.41
C VAL A 109 -8.07 4.02 -12.46
N GLU A 110 -9.07 4.92 -12.53
CA GLU A 110 -10.43 4.70 -12.04
C GLU A 110 -11.25 3.84 -13.01
N ARG A 111 -10.68 2.78 -13.59
CA ARG A 111 -11.57 1.70 -14.04
C ARG A 111 -12.26 1.24 -12.76
N ARG A 112 -13.60 1.36 -12.70
CA ARG A 112 -14.38 0.82 -11.58
C ARG A 112 -13.89 -0.60 -11.37
N ILE A 113 -13.17 -0.84 -10.27
CA ILE A 113 -12.80 -2.19 -9.88
C ILE A 113 -14.13 -2.90 -9.79
N THR A 114 -14.29 -3.91 -10.63
CA THR A 114 -15.53 -4.67 -10.67
C THR A 114 -15.65 -5.44 -9.36
N LEU A 115 -16.89 -5.70 -8.94
CA LEU A 115 -17.13 -6.61 -7.82
C LEU A 115 -16.42 -7.96 -8.05
N GLU A 116 -16.37 -8.43 -9.30
CA GLU A 116 -15.67 -9.66 -9.69
C GLU A 116 -14.15 -9.60 -9.42
N GLU A 117 -13.50 -8.47 -9.69
CA GLU A 117 -12.07 -8.29 -9.43
C GLU A 117 -11.76 -8.19 -7.92
N ILE A 118 -12.62 -7.51 -7.15
CA ILE A 118 -12.51 -7.48 -5.68
C ILE A 118 -12.63 -8.90 -5.14
N GLU A 119 -13.69 -9.62 -5.52
CA GLU A 119 -13.91 -11.00 -5.10
C GLU A 119 -12.77 -11.93 -5.55
N ALA A 120 -12.17 -11.70 -6.72
CA ALA A 120 -11.05 -12.50 -7.22
C ALA A 120 -9.80 -12.31 -6.35
N GLU A 121 -9.47 -11.07 -5.98
CA GLU A 121 -8.37 -10.79 -5.06
C GLU A 121 -8.67 -11.31 -3.65
N GLU A 122 -9.89 -11.12 -3.12
CA GLU A 122 -10.31 -11.70 -1.84
C GLU A 122 -10.15 -13.22 -1.83
N ARG A 123 -10.59 -13.93 -2.88
CA ARG A 123 -10.39 -15.38 -3.03
C ARG A 123 -8.92 -15.78 -3.08
N LYS A 124 -8.07 -14.95 -3.68
CA LYS A 124 -6.62 -15.19 -3.77
C LYS A 124 -5.96 -15.01 -2.40
N TYR A 125 -6.30 -13.96 -1.66
CA TYR A 125 -5.85 -13.75 -0.29
C TYR A 125 -6.33 -14.88 0.62
N GLU A 126 -7.61 -15.27 0.55
CA GLU A 126 -8.15 -16.38 1.34
C GLU A 126 -7.37 -17.68 1.08
N LYS A 127 -7.07 -18.01 -0.19
CA LYS A 127 -6.24 -19.17 -0.54
C LYS A 127 -4.85 -19.11 0.08
N LEU A 128 -4.21 -17.93 0.04
CA LEU A 128 -2.89 -17.73 0.63
C LEU A 128 -2.93 -17.93 2.15
N PHE A 129 -3.87 -17.26 2.83
CA PHE A 129 -4.05 -17.38 4.28
C PHE A 129 -4.34 -18.82 4.68
N ARG A 130 -5.21 -19.53 3.97
CA ARG A 130 -5.47 -20.95 4.26
C ARG A 130 -4.22 -21.79 4.11
N LYS A 131 -3.38 -21.54 3.10
CA LYS A 131 -2.13 -22.29 2.93
C LYS A 131 -1.18 -22.08 4.11
N GLU A 132 -1.10 -20.86 4.63
CA GLU A 132 -0.26 -20.51 5.78
C GLU A 132 -0.83 -21.02 7.11
N ASN A 133 -2.16 -21.15 7.22
CA ASN A 133 -2.87 -21.53 8.44
C ASN A 133 -3.41 -22.97 8.41
N HIS A 134 -2.68 -23.90 7.80
CA HIS A 134 -3.04 -25.33 7.77
C HIS A 134 -4.44 -25.65 7.19
N GLY A 135 -4.97 -24.79 6.32
CA GLY A 135 -6.30 -24.91 5.70
C GLY A 135 -7.40 -24.11 6.42
N TYR A 136 -7.10 -23.51 7.57
CA TYR A 136 -8.07 -22.88 8.45
C TYR A 136 -7.99 -21.35 8.37
N LEU A 137 -9.13 -20.69 8.22
CA LEU A 137 -9.17 -19.23 8.24
C LEU A 137 -9.19 -18.73 9.68
N GLY A 138 -8.35 -17.75 10.05
CA GLY A 138 -8.36 -17.13 11.38
C GLY A 138 -7.54 -17.85 12.47
N LEU A 139 -6.84 -18.94 12.16
CA LEU A 139 -6.02 -19.68 13.12
C LEU A 139 -4.96 -18.79 13.80
N ASN A 140 -4.14 -18.09 13.03
CA ASN A 140 -3.14 -17.18 13.59
C ASN A 140 -3.75 -16.10 14.48
N THR A 141 -4.94 -15.59 14.12
CA THR A 141 -5.65 -14.57 14.92
C THR A 141 -6.04 -15.14 16.28
N VAL A 142 -6.67 -16.31 16.32
CA VAL A 142 -7.07 -16.91 17.60
C VAL A 142 -5.88 -17.36 18.44
N VAL A 143 -4.78 -17.78 17.80
CA VAL A 143 -3.52 -18.08 18.50
C VAL A 143 -2.93 -16.82 19.13
N SER A 144 -2.96 -15.69 18.43
CA SER A 144 -2.47 -14.42 18.97
C SER A 144 -3.34 -13.85 20.09
N ASP A 145 -4.62 -14.25 20.15
CA ASP A 145 -5.54 -13.83 21.19
C ASP A 145 -5.47 -14.70 22.45
N ILE A 146 -4.71 -15.82 22.43
CA ILE A 146 -4.49 -16.65 23.62
C ILE A 146 -3.84 -15.77 24.71
N PRO A 147 -4.43 -15.71 25.92
CA PRO A 147 -3.90 -14.91 27.01
C PRO A 147 -2.47 -15.31 27.38
N ASP A 148 -1.65 -14.33 27.73
CA ASP A 148 -0.30 -14.58 28.23
C ASP A 148 -0.32 -15.15 29.66
N LYS A 149 0.87 -15.34 30.25
CA LYS A 149 1.00 -15.92 31.58
C LYS A 149 0.34 -15.05 32.67
N GLU A 150 0.52 -13.73 32.61
CA GLU A 150 -0.01 -12.81 33.62
C GLU A 150 -1.54 -12.77 33.56
N ASP A 151 -2.09 -12.67 32.34
CA ASP A 151 -3.53 -12.72 32.11
C ASP A 151 -4.12 -14.07 32.56
N SER A 152 -3.42 -15.17 32.30
CA SER A 152 -3.87 -16.50 32.70
C SER A 152 -3.86 -16.70 34.22
N GLU A 153 -2.90 -16.11 34.94
CA GLU A 153 -2.86 -16.10 36.41
C GLU A 153 -3.99 -15.26 37.01
N ALA A 154 -4.42 -14.21 36.30
CA ALA A 154 -5.61 -13.42 36.64
C ALA A 154 -6.95 -14.11 36.28
N GLY A 155 -6.90 -15.29 35.64
CA GLY A 155 -8.08 -16.10 35.31
C GLY A 155 -8.72 -15.79 33.96
N TYR A 156 -8.03 -15.09 33.07
CA TYR A 156 -8.51 -14.85 31.71
C TYR A 156 -8.31 -16.08 30.81
N PHE A 157 -9.24 -16.27 29.88
CA PHE A 157 -9.22 -17.31 28.86
C PHE A 157 -9.80 -16.76 27.56
N GLU A 158 -9.37 -17.29 26.43
CA GLU A 158 -9.99 -17.04 25.14
C GLU A 158 -10.80 -18.27 24.73
N GLU A 159 -12.12 -18.10 24.60
CA GLU A 159 -12.96 -19.16 24.02
C GLU A 159 -12.89 -19.08 22.50
N ILE A 160 -12.54 -20.22 21.87
CA ILE A 160 -12.35 -20.32 20.42
C ILE A 160 -13.48 -21.15 19.82
N PHE A 161 -14.09 -20.60 18.77
CA PHE A 161 -15.14 -21.26 18.00
C PHE A 161 -14.63 -21.72 16.63
N TYR A 162 -15.18 -22.83 16.15
CA TYR A 162 -14.87 -23.42 14.85
C TYR A 162 -16.13 -23.59 14.02
N ASP A 163 -16.18 -22.93 12.86
CA ASP A 163 -17.19 -23.17 11.82
C ASP A 163 -16.73 -24.35 10.97
N ILE A 164 -17.48 -25.45 11.06
CA ILE A 164 -17.17 -26.71 10.38
C ILE A 164 -17.23 -26.56 8.86
N ASN A 165 -18.20 -25.79 8.35
CA ASN A 165 -18.46 -25.68 6.92
C ASN A 165 -17.40 -24.84 6.24
N SER A 166 -17.08 -23.67 6.81
CA SER A 166 -16.11 -22.75 6.23
C SER A 166 -14.67 -23.03 6.66
N LYS A 167 -14.47 -23.95 7.61
CA LYS A 167 -13.19 -24.20 8.28
C LYS A 167 -12.57 -22.92 8.82
N SER A 168 -13.37 -22.10 9.48
CA SER A 168 -12.94 -20.80 10.01
C SER A 168 -12.96 -20.81 11.54
N LEU A 169 -12.01 -20.09 12.14
CA LEU A 169 -11.89 -19.91 13.57
C LEU A 169 -12.03 -18.45 13.94
N TYR A 170 -12.58 -18.20 15.12
CA TYR A 170 -12.61 -16.89 15.73
C TYR A 170 -12.73 -17.04 17.25
N GLY A 171 -12.09 -16.12 17.96
CA GLY A 171 -12.23 -15.96 19.40
C GLY A 171 -13.45 -15.10 19.74
N VAL A 172 -13.85 -15.08 21.01
CA VAL A 172 -14.85 -14.15 21.55
C VAL A 172 -14.46 -12.71 21.25
N ARG A 173 -13.19 -12.35 21.48
CA ARG A 173 -12.68 -10.99 21.25
C ARG A 173 -12.78 -10.59 19.78
N GLY A 174 -12.40 -11.50 18.88
CA GLY A 174 -12.54 -11.32 17.44
C GLY A 174 -14.01 -11.15 17.05
N ARG A 175 -14.88 -12.05 17.53
CA ARG A 175 -16.32 -12.05 17.25
C ARG A 175 -17.00 -10.74 17.62
N GLU A 176 -16.71 -10.20 18.80
CA GLU A 176 -17.27 -8.91 19.27
C GLU A 176 -16.78 -7.75 18.40
N ARG A 177 -15.49 -7.73 18.05
CA ARG A 177 -14.88 -6.65 17.26
C ARG A 177 -15.47 -6.52 15.86
N ILE A 178 -15.74 -7.64 15.20
CA ILE A 178 -16.22 -7.67 13.79
C ILE A 178 -17.68 -8.10 13.63
N ASN A 179 -18.43 -8.20 14.74
CA ASN A 179 -19.86 -8.53 14.77
C ASN A 179 -20.19 -9.78 13.92
N ILE A 180 -19.39 -10.84 14.06
CA ILE A 180 -19.64 -12.10 13.33
C ILE A 180 -20.98 -12.68 13.79
N LYS A 181 -21.89 -12.84 12.84
CA LYS A 181 -23.13 -13.60 13.06
C LYS A 181 -22.80 -15.08 13.13
N THR A 182 -23.28 -15.74 14.19
CA THR A 182 -23.25 -17.20 14.37
C THR A 182 -23.79 -17.88 13.12
N LYS A 183 -23.04 -18.83 12.56
CA LYS A 183 -23.49 -19.68 11.46
C LYS A 183 -23.46 -21.13 11.92
N TRP A 184 -24.59 -21.82 11.80
CA TRP A 184 -24.65 -23.25 12.09
C TRP A 184 -24.00 -24.07 10.95
N PRO A 185 -23.24 -25.15 11.26
CA PRO A 185 -22.89 -25.65 12.58
C PRO A 185 -21.54 -25.09 13.09
N GLU A 186 -21.60 -24.43 14.24
CA GLU A 186 -20.48 -23.88 15.00
C GLU A 186 -20.21 -24.75 16.22
N VAL A 187 -18.94 -25.02 16.52
CA VAL A 187 -18.52 -25.80 17.68
C VAL A 187 -17.54 -24.99 18.52
N SER A 188 -17.82 -24.84 19.82
CA SER A 188 -16.81 -24.34 20.76
C SER A 188 -15.70 -25.39 20.90
N LEU A 189 -14.47 -25.01 20.56
CA LEU A 189 -13.29 -25.87 20.75
C LEU A 189 -12.87 -25.94 22.21
N GLY A 190 -13.17 -24.88 22.98
CA GLY A 190 -12.85 -24.77 24.40
C GLY A 190 -12.30 -23.38 24.77
N CYS A 191 -11.93 -23.27 26.05
CA CYS A 191 -11.29 -22.08 26.62
C CYS A 191 -9.78 -22.28 26.70
N TYR A 192 -9.02 -21.43 26.01
CA TYR A 192 -7.57 -21.50 25.89
C TYR A 192 -6.90 -20.44 26.78
N LYS A 193 -5.74 -20.79 27.35
CA LYS A 193 -4.92 -19.91 28.22
C LYS A 193 -3.46 -20.35 28.16
N TYR A 194 -2.52 -19.53 28.61
CA TYR A 194 -1.12 -19.94 28.69
C TYR A 194 -0.95 -21.26 29.49
N PRO A 195 -0.15 -22.24 29.01
CA PRO A 195 0.74 -22.22 27.84
C PRO A 195 0.14 -22.81 26.54
N SER A 196 -1.18 -22.71 26.32
CA SER A 196 -1.81 -23.13 25.07
C SER A 196 -1.17 -22.47 23.85
N ASN A 197 -1.10 -23.22 22.76
CA ASN A 197 -0.51 -22.79 21.50
C ASN A 197 -1.26 -23.36 20.29
N GLU A 198 -0.77 -23.04 19.10
CA GLU A 198 -1.34 -23.50 17.82
C GLU A 198 -1.56 -25.01 17.74
N LYS A 199 -0.65 -25.84 18.28
CA LYS A 199 -0.77 -27.30 18.23
C LYS A 199 -1.96 -27.81 19.02
N ASP A 200 -2.28 -27.18 20.14
CA ASP A 200 -3.41 -27.55 20.98
C ASP A 200 -4.73 -27.34 20.23
N ILE A 201 -4.87 -26.16 19.61
CA ILE A 201 -6.02 -25.81 18.77
C ILE A 201 -6.16 -26.79 17.61
N LEU A 202 -5.08 -27.04 16.85
CA LEU A 202 -5.10 -27.96 15.71
C LEU A 202 -5.49 -29.39 16.11
N ASN A 203 -5.07 -29.85 17.29
CA ASN A 203 -5.44 -31.18 17.80
C ASN A 203 -6.93 -31.25 18.13
N ASP A 204 -7.50 -30.20 18.71
CA ASP A 204 -8.93 -30.17 19.04
C ASP A 204 -9.81 -30.06 17.79
N ILE A 205 -9.40 -29.29 16.79
CA ILE A 205 -10.07 -29.28 15.47
C ILE A 205 -10.11 -30.71 14.88
N LYS A 206 -8.98 -31.44 14.89
CA LYS A 206 -8.94 -32.81 14.37
C LYS A 206 -9.93 -33.73 15.08
N LYS A 207 -10.01 -33.66 16.41
CA LYS A 207 -10.99 -34.45 17.19
C LYS A 207 -12.43 -34.13 16.78
N VAL A 208 -12.75 -32.86 16.53
CA VAL A 208 -14.07 -32.44 16.05
C VAL A 208 -14.34 -33.00 14.65
N GLU A 209 -13.40 -32.84 13.71
CA GLU A 209 -13.55 -33.36 12.35
C GLU A 209 -13.69 -34.89 12.29
N GLU A 210 -12.97 -35.63 13.14
CA GLU A 210 -13.09 -37.08 13.26
C GLU A 210 -14.46 -37.53 13.77
N ARG A 211 -15.08 -36.75 14.67
CA ARG A 211 -16.43 -37.03 15.19
C ARG A 211 -17.51 -36.78 14.15
N ILE A 212 -17.33 -35.79 13.27
CA ILE A 212 -18.31 -35.45 12.21
C ILE A 212 -18.31 -36.47 11.08
N LYS A 213 -17.20 -37.18 10.86
CA LYS A 213 -17.07 -38.22 9.83
C LYS A 213 -17.66 -39.58 10.21
N LYS A 214 -18.06 -39.77 11.48
CA LYS A 214 -18.70 -40.99 11.98
C LYS A 214 -20.21 -40.86 11.96
#